data_AF-A0A2R6FFU0-F1
#
_entry.id   AF-A0A2R6FFU0-F1
#
_cell.length_a   1.000
_cell.length_b   1.000
_cell.length_c   1.000
_cell.angle_alpha   90.00
_cell.angle_beta   90.00
_cell.angle_gamma   90.00
#
_symmetry.space_group_name_H-M   'P 1'
#
loop_
_entity.id
_entity.type
_entity.pdbx_description
1 polymer ?
#
loop_
_entity_poly.entity_id
_entity_poly.type
_entity_poly.pdbx_seq_one_letter_code
_entity_poly.pdbx_strand_id
1 'polypeptide(L)'
;MSPVDPASREALAAESRGTVLVPGDPGYDAARSVWNARVDRRPDAVLRCRGAADVAAGVSFARDRGLALGVKGGGHHVSGAAVPDGGLLVDLSPMDRVRVDPAERVARVGPGGDVDPETQAHGLAVPGGQDPNIGVGGLTLGGGVGWLSRQHGLTCDNLLAADVVTADGDLRRATETELPDLFWALRGGGGQFGVVTEFTFRLHEVGPTFPAGSLVYPADRTAAVARYYREFVAEAPRAARPLFGSMILPVASAYPESVRGERVAIIIVCYAGPPAAGRRALEPLRERGDPVMDSLRPRPYVEFQRAGDSEGARRTALRSQYMERLGEDAIGTIVAGVEDAPSDGATVFVSPRGGAETDPTTDATAYPHRSDAHHCLVEARWDDPPARRRPRRVGPVAPVGTAAVRYRRRGAELPRRRRAAGTPQGGLRRQLRAPPRGQTDLGPGRRLRRPRSRRALRRPTSGLPSFTALYGREAVHRTVRRAIRPVCGRRSVQSVSRSAPSTHSPR
;
A
#
# COMPACT_ATOMS: atom_id res chain seq x y z
N MET A 1 -15.35 23.18 -23.19
CA MET A 1 -15.94 21.89 -23.63
C MET A 1 -15.21 20.78 -22.90
N SER A 2 -15.93 19.75 -22.45
CA SER A 2 -15.29 18.52 -21.96
C SER A 2 -14.37 17.99 -23.07
N PRO A 3 -13.13 17.57 -22.78
CA PRO A 3 -12.25 16.95 -23.77
C PRO A 3 -12.73 15.55 -24.20
N VAL A 4 -13.80 15.02 -23.59
CA VAL A 4 -14.55 13.87 -24.09
C VAL A 4 -15.91 14.36 -24.60
N ASP A 5 -15.94 14.75 -25.87
CA ASP A 5 -17.17 15.09 -26.60
C ASP A 5 -17.92 13.83 -27.08
N PRO A 6 -19.15 13.95 -27.64
CA PRO A 6 -19.93 12.81 -28.09
C PRO A 6 -19.18 11.92 -29.10
N ALA A 7 -18.46 12.50 -30.05
CA ALA A 7 -17.68 11.75 -31.04
C ALA A 7 -16.52 10.97 -30.39
N SER A 8 -15.82 11.58 -29.43
CA SER A 8 -14.75 10.92 -28.68
C SER A 8 -15.28 9.80 -27.78
N ARG A 9 -16.47 9.99 -27.18
CA ARG A 9 -17.18 8.95 -26.43
C ARG A 9 -17.49 7.75 -27.34
N GLU A 10 -18.07 7.99 -28.51
CA GLU A 10 -18.40 6.95 -29.48
C GLU A 10 -17.16 6.20 -29.97
N ALA A 11 -16.07 6.93 -30.25
CA ALA A 11 -14.80 6.31 -30.65
C ALA A 11 -14.24 5.38 -29.56
N LEU A 12 -14.24 5.81 -28.30
CA LEU A 12 -13.79 4.96 -27.19
C LEU A 12 -14.71 3.75 -26.98
N ALA A 13 -16.02 3.93 -27.16
CA ALA A 13 -16.99 2.85 -27.08
C ALA A 13 -16.85 1.84 -28.23
N ALA A 14 -16.46 2.28 -29.43
CA ALA A 14 -16.21 1.39 -30.57
C ALA A 14 -14.95 0.52 -30.39
N GLU A 15 -13.93 1.06 -29.72
CA GLU A 15 -12.65 0.39 -29.46
C GLU A 15 -12.65 -0.46 -28.17
N SER A 16 -13.76 -0.50 -27.43
CA SER A 16 -13.87 -1.25 -26.18
C SER A 16 -15.16 -2.07 -26.12
N ARG A 17 -15.11 -3.18 -25.39
CA ARG A 17 -16.29 -3.98 -24.99
C ARG A 17 -16.86 -3.53 -23.64
N GLY A 18 -16.17 -2.59 -22.98
CA GLY A 18 -16.57 -1.96 -21.74
C GLY A 18 -17.72 -0.96 -21.91
N THR A 19 -18.08 -0.30 -20.81
CA THR A 19 -19.10 0.76 -20.83
C THR A 19 -18.42 2.11 -20.60
N VAL A 20 -18.67 3.06 -21.51
CA VAL A 20 -18.22 4.45 -21.37
C VAL A 20 -19.35 5.29 -20.78
N LEU A 21 -19.12 5.81 -19.58
CA LEU A 21 -20.05 6.68 -18.85
C LEU A 21 -19.52 8.11 -18.83
N VAL A 22 -20.38 9.09 -19.07
CA VAL A 22 -20.08 10.52 -18.95
C VAL A 22 -21.00 11.17 -17.91
N PRO A 23 -20.71 12.40 -17.43
CA PRO A 23 -21.60 13.11 -16.51
C PRO A 23 -23.04 13.17 -17.03
N GLY A 24 -23.99 12.76 -16.18
CA GLY A 24 -25.43 12.70 -16.52
C GLY A 24 -25.91 11.31 -16.92
N ASP A 25 -25.02 10.39 -17.32
CA ASP A 25 -25.41 9.01 -17.59
C ASP A 25 -25.83 8.28 -16.29
N PRO A 26 -26.84 7.40 -16.35
CA PRO A 26 -27.13 6.47 -15.27
C PRO A 26 -25.89 5.66 -14.87
N GLY A 27 -25.56 5.66 -13.58
CA GLY A 27 -24.43 4.91 -13.03
C GLY A 27 -23.08 5.65 -13.05
N TYR A 28 -22.96 6.83 -13.66
CA TYR A 28 -21.72 7.62 -13.65
C TYR A 28 -21.26 7.95 -12.22
N ASP A 29 -22.17 8.44 -11.37
CA ASP A 29 -21.84 8.81 -9.99
C ASP A 29 -21.43 7.59 -9.15
N ALA A 30 -22.07 6.44 -9.35
CA ALA A 30 -21.66 5.19 -8.70
C ALA A 30 -20.27 4.73 -9.17
N ALA A 31 -20.00 4.81 -10.48
CA ALA A 31 -18.74 4.34 -11.06
C ALA A 31 -17.52 5.19 -10.67
N ARG A 32 -17.69 6.50 -10.42
CA ARG A 32 -16.60 7.38 -9.93
C ARG A 32 -16.43 7.37 -8.41
N SER A 33 -17.44 6.90 -7.68
CA SER A 33 -17.41 6.88 -6.22
C SER A 33 -16.32 5.94 -5.70
N VAL A 34 -15.74 6.32 -4.57
CA VAL A 34 -14.67 5.59 -3.88
C VAL A 34 -14.97 5.51 -2.40
N TRP A 35 -14.28 4.61 -1.70
CA TRP A 35 -14.51 4.33 -0.28
C TRP A 35 -14.46 5.58 0.62
N ASN A 36 -13.52 6.51 0.37
CA ASN A 36 -13.43 7.73 1.16
C ASN A 36 -14.38 8.82 0.64
N ALA A 37 -15.47 9.08 1.39
CA ALA A 37 -16.49 10.07 1.03
C ALA A 37 -15.99 11.53 0.98
N ARG A 38 -14.74 11.81 1.38
CA ARG A 38 -14.11 13.13 1.16
C ARG A 38 -13.76 13.41 -0.29
N VAL A 39 -13.77 12.38 -1.13
CA VAL A 39 -13.34 12.46 -2.53
C VAL A 39 -14.58 12.56 -3.41
N ASP A 40 -14.87 13.76 -3.88
CA ASP A 40 -15.95 14.03 -4.84
C ASP A 40 -15.39 14.70 -6.10
N ARG A 41 -14.57 13.96 -6.85
CA ARG A 41 -14.00 14.44 -8.13
C ARG A 41 -14.85 13.92 -9.30
N ARG A 42 -14.83 14.65 -10.40
CA ARG A 42 -15.65 14.38 -11.59
C ARG A 42 -14.76 14.18 -12.82
N PRO A 43 -14.43 12.92 -13.19
CA PRO A 43 -13.77 12.61 -14.46
C PRO A 43 -14.65 13.00 -15.65
N ASP A 44 -14.04 13.35 -16.78
CA ASP A 44 -14.79 13.65 -18.01
C ASP A 44 -15.49 12.40 -18.57
N ALA A 45 -14.89 11.22 -18.35
CA ALA A 45 -15.49 9.93 -18.64
C ALA A 45 -14.98 8.83 -17.69
N VAL A 46 -15.79 7.78 -17.54
CA VAL A 46 -15.42 6.53 -16.87
C VAL A 46 -15.53 5.39 -17.87
N LEU A 47 -14.42 4.67 -18.10
CA LEU A 47 -14.41 3.44 -18.88
C LEU A 47 -14.44 2.25 -17.93
N ARG A 48 -15.59 1.58 -17.84
CA ARG A 48 -15.79 0.35 -17.06
C ARG A 48 -15.32 -0.85 -17.88
N CYS A 49 -14.12 -1.34 -17.57
CA CYS A 49 -13.42 -2.36 -18.34
C CYS A 49 -13.93 -3.77 -18.02
N ARG A 50 -14.01 -4.62 -19.04
CA ARG A 50 -14.33 -6.05 -18.94
C ARG A 50 -13.12 -6.95 -19.19
N GLY A 51 -12.03 -6.39 -19.69
CA GLY A 51 -10.78 -7.11 -19.94
C GLY A 51 -9.63 -6.21 -20.38
N ALA A 52 -8.49 -6.82 -20.66
CA ALA A 52 -7.25 -6.10 -20.97
C ALA A 52 -7.32 -5.24 -22.24
N ALA A 53 -8.12 -5.63 -23.24
CA ALA A 53 -8.31 -4.84 -24.46
C ALA A 53 -8.98 -3.48 -24.17
N ASP A 54 -9.97 -3.45 -23.26
CA ASP A 54 -10.61 -2.19 -22.86
C ASP A 54 -9.62 -1.28 -22.14
N VAL A 55 -8.77 -1.86 -21.29
CA VAL A 55 -7.71 -1.12 -20.60
C VAL A 55 -6.71 -0.54 -21.59
N ALA A 56 -6.27 -1.32 -22.59
CA ALA A 56 -5.39 -0.86 -23.66
C ALA A 56 -6.01 0.28 -24.47
N ALA A 57 -7.29 0.18 -24.82
CA ALA A 57 -8.05 1.22 -25.49
C ALA A 57 -8.12 2.50 -24.63
N GLY A 58 -8.45 2.38 -23.34
CA GLY A 58 -8.50 3.51 -22.41
C GLY A 58 -7.16 4.20 -22.21
N VAL A 59 -6.07 3.44 -22.03
CA VAL A 59 -4.71 3.98 -21.89
C VAL A 59 -4.28 4.72 -23.15
N SER A 60 -4.49 4.11 -24.32
CA SER A 60 -4.14 4.73 -25.61
C SER A 60 -4.97 5.99 -25.85
N PHE A 61 -6.28 5.93 -25.62
CA PHE A 61 -7.18 7.06 -25.75
C PHE A 61 -6.78 8.24 -24.86
N ALA A 62 -6.45 7.98 -23.59
CA ALA A 62 -5.99 9.02 -22.67
C ALA A 62 -4.66 9.62 -23.11
N ARG A 63 -3.71 8.79 -23.54
CA ARG A 63 -2.40 9.25 -24.06
C ARG A 63 -2.57 10.12 -25.30
N ASP A 64 -3.31 9.66 -26.29
CA ASP A 64 -3.42 10.31 -27.60
C ASP A 64 -4.15 11.67 -27.50
N ARG A 65 -4.98 11.85 -26.48
CA ARG A 65 -5.70 13.10 -26.18
C ARG A 65 -5.09 13.92 -25.04
N GLY A 66 -3.99 13.46 -24.44
CA GLY A 66 -3.35 14.15 -23.31
C GLY A 66 -4.23 14.27 -22.07
N LEU A 67 -5.13 13.31 -21.83
CA LEU A 67 -6.02 13.28 -20.67
C LEU A 67 -5.27 12.82 -19.42
N ALA A 68 -5.64 13.39 -18.27
CA ALA A 68 -5.30 12.80 -16.98
C ALA A 68 -5.93 11.40 -16.89
N LEU A 69 -5.14 10.41 -16.47
CA LEU A 69 -5.60 9.03 -16.35
C LEU A 69 -5.69 8.62 -14.88
N GLY A 70 -6.89 8.23 -14.46
CA GLY A 70 -7.15 7.53 -13.21
C GLY A 70 -7.34 6.05 -13.41
N VAL A 71 -6.97 5.25 -12.41
CA VAL A 71 -7.15 3.79 -12.44
C VAL A 71 -7.75 3.36 -11.12
N LYS A 72 -8.92 2.73 -11.17
CA LYS A 72 -9.65 2.26 -9.99
C LYS A 72 -9.78 0.73 -10.02
N GLY A 73 -9.17 0.06 -9.05
CA GLY A 73 -9.53 -1.31 -8.64
C GLY A 73 -10.69 -1.26 -7.64
N GLY A 74 -10.44 -1.59 -6.36
CA GLY A 74 -11.43 -1.49 -5.29
C GLY A 74 -11.69 -0.08 -4.72
N GLY A 75 -11.03 0.97 -5.22
CA GLY A 75 -11.33 2.36 -4.82
C GLY A 75 -10.97 2.75 -3.36
N HIS A 76 -10.12 1.98 -2.67
CA HIS A 76 -9.84 2.17 -1.23
C HIS A 76 -8.70 3.17 -0.91
N HIS A 77 -8.08 3.82 -1.90
CA HIS A 77 -6.96 4.72 -1.64
C HIS A 77 -7.43 5.96 -0.85
N VAL A 78 -6.89 6.18 0.37
CA VAL A 78 -7.35 7.22 1.31
C VAL A 78 -7.40 8.62 0.69
N SER A 79 -6.42 9.01 -0.13
CA SER A 79 -6.41 10.34 -0.78
C SER A 79 -7.30 10.45 -2.02
N GLY A 80 -7.96 9.36 -2.44
CA GLY A 80 -8.69 9.28 -3.70
C GLY A 80 -7.80 9.41 -4.93
N ALA A 81 -6.53 8.99 -4.88
CA ALA A 81 -5.58 9.16 -5.99
C ALA A 81 -6.04 8.48 -7.30
N ALA A 82 -6.92 7.49 -7.20
CA ALA A 82 -7.49 6.79 -8.34
C ALA A 82 -8.42 7.67 -9.20
N VAL A 83 -9.10 8.65 -8.61
CA VAL A 83 -10.13 9.46 -9.31
C VAL A 83 -9.52 10.79 -9.75
N PRO A 84 -9.43 11.06 -11.06
CA PRO A 84 -8.93 12.32 -11.57
C PRO A 84 -10.02 13.41 -11.49
N ASP A 85 -9.60 14.67 -11.52
CA ASP A 85 -10.51 15.82 -11.62
C ASP A 85 -10.46 16.29 -13.09
N GLY A 86 -11.51 15.99 -13.85
CA GLY A 86 -11.42 15.84 -15.32
C GLY A 86 -10.61 14.60 -15.74
N GLY A 87 -10.46 14.37 -17.04
CA GLY A 87 -9.75 13.23 -17.63
C GLY A 87 -10.55 11.92 -17.68
N LEU A 88 -9.84 10.81 -17.89
CA LEU A 88 -10.43 9.47 -18.00
C LEU A 88 -10.20 8.67 -16.72
N LEU A 89 -11.26 8.12 -16.14
CA LEU A 89 -11.17 7.07 -15.13
C LEU A 89 -11.31 5.70 -15.79
N VAL A 90 -10.27 4.88 -15.72
CA VAL A 90 -10.33 3.45 -16.05
C VAL A 90 -10.79 2.69 -14.80
N ASP A 91 -12.02 2.20 -14.83
CA ASP A 91 -12.63 1.43 -13.76
C ASP A 91 -12.50 -0.08 -14.05
N LEU A 92 -11.73 -0.75 -13.21
CA LEU A 92 -11.42 -2.17 -13.29
C LEU A 92 -12.29 -3.02 -12.38
N SER A 93 -13.23 -2.41 -11.63
CA SER A 93 -14.11 -3.16 -10.71
C SER A 93 -14.90 -4.29 -11.40
N PRO A 94 -15.30 -4.21 -12.68
CA PRO A 94 -15.98 -5.33 -13.36
C PRO A 94 -15.03 -6.48 -13.78
N MET A 95 -13.71 -6.32 -13.62
CA MET A 95 -12.73 -7.38 -13.87
C MET A 95 -12.54 -8.18 -12.57
N ASP A 96 -13.60 -8.86 -12.15
CA ASP A 96 -13.75 -9.50 -10.83
C ASP A 96 -13.50 -11.03 -10.82
N ARG A 97 -13.07 -11.58 -11.94
CA ARG A 97 -12.84 -13.01 -12.08
C ARG A 97 -11.71 -13.50 -11.17
N VAL A 98 -11.97 -14.57 -10.44
CA VAL A 98 -10.98 -15.33 -9.68
C VAL A 98 -11.01 -16.78 -10.17
N ARG A 99 -9.84 -17.35 -10.43
CA ARG A 99 -9.67 -18.76 -10.83
C ARG A 99 -8.64 -19.40 -9.93
N VAL A 100 -9.03 -20.44 -9.22
CA VAL A 100 -8.17 -21.17 -8.28
C VAL A 100 -7.80 -22.51 -8.87
N ASP A 101 -6.51 -22.81 -8.89
CA ASP A 101 -5.96 -24.14 -9.08
C ASP A 101 -5.55 -24.68 -7.70
N PRO A 102 -6.34 -25.55 -7.07
CA PRO A 102 -6.03 -26.05 -5.74
C PRO A 102 -4.88 -27.06 -5.73
N ALA A 103 -4.59 -27.72 -6.86
CA ALA A 103 -3.49 -28.68 -6.97
C ALA A 103 -2.15 -27.94 -6.99
N GLU A 104 -2.04 -26.90 -7.80
CA GLU A 104 -0.85 -26.05 -7.89
C GLU A 104 -0.78 -24.98 -6.80
N ARG A 105 -1.88 -24.78 -6.06
CA ARG A 105 -2.07 -23.71 -5.06
C ARG A 105 -1.79 -22.33 -5.65
N VAL A 106 -2.43 -22.06 -6.79
CA VAL A 106 -2.29 -20.80 -7.52
C VAL A 106 -3.66 -20.18 -7.76
N ALA A 107 -3.77 -18.86 -7.62
CA ALA A 107 -4.94 -18.10 -8.04
C ALA A 107 -4.59 -17.11 -9.15
N ARG A 108 -5.43 -17.04 -10.19
CA ARG A 108 -5.45 -15.94 -11.16
C ARG A 108 -6.61 -15.01 -10.84
N VAL A 109 -6.32 -13.74 -10.66
CA VAL A 109 -7.21 -12.77 -10.04
C VAL A 109 -7.27 -11.50 -10.88
N GLY A 110 -8.47 -11.12 -11.30
CA GLY A 110 -8.73 -9.81 -11.87
C GLY A 110 -8.67 -8.71 -10.80
N PRO A 111 -8.33 -7.46 -11.17
CA PRO A 111 -8.16 -6.35 -10.22
C PRO A 111 -9.40 -5.98 -9.39
N GLY A 112 -10.59 -6.42 -9.79
CA GLY A 112 -11.85 -6.26 -9.05
C GLY A 112 -12.29 -7.51 -8.27
N GLY A 113 -11.50 -8.59 -8.25
CA GLY A 113 -11.93 -9.89 -7.74
C GLY A 113 -11.97 -9.98 -6.22
N ASP A 114 -12.97 -10.69 -5.70
CA ASP A 114 -13.11 -11.06 -4.29
C ASP A 114 -12.39 -12.39 -4.04
N VAL A 115 -11.17 -12.32 -3.52
CA VAL A 115 -10.23 -13.46 -3.50
C VAL A 115 -10.55 -14.46 -2.39
N ASP A 116 -10.88 -13.95 -1.20
CA ASP A 116 -11.04 -14.76 0.01
C ASP A 116 -12.09 -15.88 -0.12
N PRO A 117 -13.34 -15.63 -0.59
CA PRO A 117 -14.34 -16.71 -0.70
C PRO A 117 -13.94 -17.78 -1.71
N GLU A 118 -13.33 -17.38 -2.83
CA GLU A 118 -12.94 -18.27 -3.93
C GLU A 118 -11.78 -19.18 -3.53
N THR A 119 -10.79 -18.67 -2.80
CA THR A 119 -9.69 -19.50 -2.30
C THR A 119 -10.14 -20.37 -1.12
N GLN A 120 -11.03 -19.87 -0.27
CA GLN A 120 -11.50 -20.59 0.91
C GLN A 120 -12.43 -21.77 0.58
N ALA A 121 -13.07 -21.77 -0.60
CA ALA A 121 -13.74 -22.97 -1.13
C ALA A 121 -12.79 -24.19 -1.23
N HIS A 122 -11.47 -23.95 -1.25
CA HIS A 122 -10.44 -24.98 -1.30
C HIS A 122 -9.57 -25.04 -0.03
N GLY A 123 -9.94 -24.34 1.06
CA GLY A 123 -9.12 -24.25 2.28
C GLY A 123 -7.81 -23.47 2.08
N LEU A 124 -7.75 -22.62 1.06
CA LEU A 124 -6.58 -21.84 0.67
C LEU A 124 -6.80 -20.34 0.88
N ALA A 125 -5.71 -19.58 0.98
CA ALA A 125 -5.73 -18.12 1.01
C ALA A 125 -4.41 -17.53 0.48
N VAL A 126 -4.48 -16.28 0.02
CA VAL A 126 -3.31 -15.41 -0.15
C VAL A 126 -3.34 -14.36 0.96
N PRO A 127 -2.19 -13.87 1.49
CA PRO A 127 -2.21 -12.72 2.39
C PRO A 127 -2.94 -11.53 1.77
N GLY A 128 -4.06 -11.13 2.34
CA GLY A 128 -4.86 -9.97 1.94
C GLY A 128 -4.65 -8.75 2.85
N GLY A 129 -5.56 -7.78 2.75
CA GLY A 129 -5.67 -6.66 3.70
C GLY A 129 -6.48 -7.02 4.94
N GLN A 130 -6.40 -6.20 5.99
CA GLN A 130 -7.19 -6.40 7.21
C GLN A 130 -8.66 -5.94 7.08
N ASP A 131 -8.98 -5.16 6.03
CA ASP A 131 -10.32 -4.68 5.72
C ASP A 131 -10.77 -5.32 4.39
N PRO A 132 -11.96 -5.93 4.35
CA PRO A 132 -12.47 -6.66 3.18
C PRO A 132 -12.75 -5.74 1.98
N ASN A 133 -12.89 -4.43 2.19
CA ASN A 133 -13.15 -3.47 1.11
C ASN A 133 -11.88 -3.07 0.33
N ILE A 134 -10.70 -3.52 0.77
CA ILE A 134 -9.46 -3.17 0.09
C ILE A 134 -9.28 -4.04 -1.16
N GLY A 135 -9.44 -3.43 -2.33
CA GLY A 135 -9.21 -4.12 -3.61
C GLY A 135 -7.78 -4.65 -3.78
N VAL A 136 -7.70 -5.90 -4.28
CA VAL A 136 -6.45 -6.68 -4.46
C VAL A 136 -5.38 -5.93 -5.27
N GLY A 137 -5.77 -5.15 -6.28
CA GLY A 137 -4.82 -4.49 -7.17
C GLY A 137 -3.96 -3.45 -6.45
N GLY A 138 -4.60 -2.43 -5.87
CA GLY A 138 -3.88 -1.37 -5.15
C GLY A 138 -3.09 -1.90 -3.95
N LEU A 139 -3.65 -2.89 -3.26
CA LEU A 139 -3.02 -3.53 -2.11
C LEU A 139 -1.73 -4.26 -2.48
N THR A 140 -1.77 -5.10 -3.51
CA THR A 140 -0.61 -5.84 -4.00
C THR A 140 0.47 -4.90 -4.49
N LEU A 141 0.09 -3.89 -5.29
CA LEU A 141 1.04 -2.95 -5.86
C LEU A 141 1.73 -2.07 -4.82
N GLY A 142 1.09 -1.85 -3.67
CA GLY A 142 1.67 -1.13 -2.53
C GLY A 142 2.44 -2.00 -1.53
N GLY A 143 2.41 -3.33 -1.68
CA GLY A 143 3.01 -4.29 -0.76
C GLY A 143 1.98 -5.30 -0.27
N GLY A 144 1.02 -4.82 0.53
CA GLY A 144 -0.09 -5.61 1.06
C GLY A 144 0.23 -6.28 2.39
N VAL A 145 -0.35 -5.75 3.46
CA VAL A 145 -0.15 -6.18 4.84
C VAL A 145 -1.50 -6.60 5.41
N GLY A 146 -1.56 -7.75 6.07
CA GLY A 146 -2.81 -8.22 6.69
C GLY A 146 -2.63 -9.42 7.61
N TRP A 147 -3.73 -10.09 7.97
CA TRP A 147 -3.73 -11.10 9.04
C TRP A 147 -2.70 -12.21 8.85
N LEU A 148 -2.49 -12.63 7.60
CA LEU A 148 -1.60 -13.73 7.26
C LEU A 148 -0.15 -13.30 6.98
N SER A 149 0.15 -11.99 6.91
CA SER A 149 1.44 -11.57 6.34
C SER A 149 2.65 -11.80 7.25
N ARG A 150 2.47 -11.91 8.58
CA ARG A 150 3.56 -12.38 9.46
C ARG A 150 3.96 -13.82 9.19
N GLN A 151 3.00 -14.67 8.78
CA GLN A 151 3.26 -16.08 8.49
C GLN A 151 3.76 -16.30 7.06
N HIS A 152 3.14 -15.65 6.08
CA HIS A 152 3.29 -15.96 4.65
C HIS A 152 3.83 -14.81 3.79
N GLY A 153 4.19 -13.67 4.38
CA GLY A 153 4.77 -12.53 3.70
C GLY A 153 3.71 -11.55 3.23
N LEU A 154 4.16 -10.45 2.64
CA LEU A 154 3.23 -9.46 2.06
C LEU A 154 2.46 -10.08 0.89
N THR A 155 1.36 -9.45 0.49
CA THR A 155 0.63 -9.88 -0.71
C THR A 155 1.53 -9.87 -1.95
N CYS A 156 2.37 -8.85 -2.08
CA CYS A 156 3.34 -8.74 -3.18
C CYS A 156 4.45 -9.81 -3.13
N ASP A 157 4.76 -10.37 -1.96
CA ASP A 157 5.73 -11.47 -1.83
C ASP A 157 5.17 -12.79 -2.37
N ASN A 158 3.84 -12.86 -2.50
CA ASN A 158 3.12 -14.01 -3.02
C ASN A 158 2.71 -13.85 -4.48
N LEU A 159 3.06 -12.73 -5.12
CA LEU A 159 2.83 -12.52 -6.54
C LEU A 159 3.83 -13.37 -7.35
N LEU A 160 3.32 -14.14 -8.31
CA LEU A 160 4.09 -14.99 -9.22
C LEU A 160 4.17 -14.40 -10.63
N ALA A 161 3.11 -13.73 -11.07
CA ALA A 161 3.04 -13.06 -12.37
C ALA A 161 2.02 -11.92 -12.36
N ALA A 162 2.18 -10.97 -13.26
CA ALA A 162 1.19 -9.93 -13.54
C ALA A 162 1.09 -9.68 -15.05
N ASP A 163 -0.14 -9.63 -15.57
CA ASP A 163 -0.40 -9.15 -16.92
C ASP A 163 -0.73 -7.65 -16.85
N VAL A 164 0.00 -6.83 -17.59
CA VAL A 164 0.05 -5.37 -17.41
C VAL A 164 -0.06 -4.66 -18.74
N VAL A 165 -1.01 -3.73 -18.86
CA VAL A 165 -1.05 -2.76 -19.95
C VAL A 165 -0.16 -1.57 -19.59
N THR A 166 0.90 -1.35 -20.37
CA THR A 166 1.85 -0.25 -20.14
C THR A 166 1.43 1.01 -20.92
N ALA A 167 2.16 2.11 -20.74
CA ALA A 167 1.79 3.44 -21.25
C ALA A 167 1.77 3.53 -22.80
N ASP A 168 2.45 2.62 -23.48
CA ASP A 168 2.40 2.45 -24.93
C ASP A 168 1.14 1.70 -25.42
N GLY A 169 0.35 1.13 -24.49
CA GLY A 169 -0.91 0.45 -24.78
C GLY A 169 -0.78 -1.06 -24.95
N ASP A 170 0.43 -1.63 -24.95
CA ASP A 170 0.56 -3.08 -25.12
C ASP A 170 0.42 -3.84 -23.79
N LEU A 171 -0.17 -5.03 -23.90
CA LEU A 171 -0.24 -6.02 -22.83
C LEU A 171 1.09 -6.78 -22.71
N ARG A 172 1.67 -6.78 -21.52
CA ARG A 172 2.94 -7.44 -21.21
C ARG A 172 2.77 -8.34 -20.00
N ARG A 173 3.44 -9.49 -20.00
CA ARG A 173 3.51 -10.38 -18.83
C ARG A 173 4.80 -10.11 -18.07
N ALA A 174 4.69 -9.87 -16.77
CA ALA A 174 5.81 -9.64 -15.87
C ALA A 174 5.93 -10.80 -14.86
N THR A 175 7.10 -11.43 -14.80
CA THR A 175 7.46 -12.53 -13.91
C THR A 175 8.90 -12.36 -13.43
N GLU A 176 9.44 -13.31 -12.67
CA GLU A 176 10.86 -13.30 -12.29
C GLU A 176 11.83 -13.49 -13.47
N THR A 177 11.36 -14.09 -14.57
CA THR A 177 12.19 -14.39 -15.75
C THR A 177 11.80 -13.59 -16.98
N GLU A 178 10.60 -13.01 -17.00
CA GLU A 178 10.07 -12.17 -18.07
C GLU A 178 9.82 -10.75 -17.55
N LEU A 179 10.51 -9.75 -18.11
CA LEU A 179 10.46 -8.36 -17.61
C LEU A 179 10.70 -8.24 -16.08
N PRO A 180 11.81 -8.79 -15.54
CA PRO A 180 12.05 -8.87 -14.10
C PRO A 180 12.11 -7.50 -13.42
N ASP A 181 12.55 -6.45 -14.12
CA ASP A 181 12.59 -5.09 -13.60
C ASP A 181 11.17 -4.52 -13.38
N LEU A 182 10.24 -4.82 -14.31
CA LEU A 182 8.83 -4.47 -14.17
C LEU A 182 8.19 -5.28 -13.04
N PHE A 183 8.45 -6.59 -12.99
CA PHE A 183 7.93 -7.46 -11.94
C PHE A 183 8.40 -7.03 -10.53
N TRP A 184 9.67 -6.66 -10.40
CA TRP A 184 10.19 -6.04 -9.18
C TRP A 184 9.44 -4.74 -8.82
N ALA A 185 9.23 -3.86 -9.80
CA ALA A 185 8.59 -2.57 -9.60
C ALA A 185 7.12 -2.68 -9.17
N LEU A 186 6.39 -3.67 -9.71
CA LEU A 186 4.99 -3.94 -9.35
C LEU A 186 4.85 -4.45 -7.91
N ARG A 187 5.90 -5.02 -7.31
CA ARG A 187 5.88 -5.52 -5.93
C ARG A 187 6.25 -4.43 -4.92
N GLY A 188 5.43 -3.38 -4.83
CA GLY A 188 5.57 -2.30 -3.85
C GLY A 188 5.73 -0.89 -4.42
N GLY A 189 5.89 -0.74 -5.74
CA GLY A 189 6.07 0.55 -6.41
C GLY A 189 4.76 1.27 -6.80
N GLY A 190 3.61 0.70 -6.47
CA GLY A 190 2.28 1.24 -6.80
C GLY A 190 1.93 1.14 -8.29
N GLY A 191 0.85 1.83 -8.70
CA GLY A 191 0.32 1.81 -10.09
C GLY A 191 1.10 2.66 -11.11
N GLN A 192 2.37 3.01 -10.83
CA GLN A 192 3.15 3.94 -11.65
C GLN A 192 3.77 3.32 -12.91
N PHE A 193 3.59 2.02 -13.13
CA PHE A 193 4.30 1.25 -14.16
C PHE A 193 3.38 0.64 -15.22
N GLY A 194 2.06 0.77 -15.05
CA GLY A 194 1.06 0.17 -15.92
C GLY A 194 -0.22 -0.16 -15.18
N VAL A 195 -1.23 -0.58 -15.93
CA VAL A 195 -2.51 -1.06 -15.41
C VAL A 195 -2.48 -2.59 -15.40
N VAL A 196 -2.41 -3.17 -14.20
CA VAL A 196 -2.44 -4.64 -14.05
C VAL A 196 -3.86 -5.16 -14.28
N THR A 197 -4.00 -6.09 -15.21
CA THR A 197 -5.27 -6.68 -15.64
C THR A 197 -5.50 -8.08 -15.10
N GLU A 198 -4.44 -8.80 -14.72
CA GLU A 198 -4.50 -10.09 -14.02
C GLU A 198 -3.29 -10.22 -13.09
N PHE A 199 -3.53 -10.69 -11.87
CA PHE A 199 -2.50 -11.08 -10.91
C PHE A 199 -2.50 -12.61 -10.78
N THR A 200 -1.33 -13.23 -10.76
CA THR A 200 -1.17 -14.65 -10.43
C THR A 200 -0.51 -14.77 -9.06
N PHE A 201 -1.18 -15.38 -8.08
CA PHE A 201 -0.71 -15.51 -6.70
C PHE A 201 -0.43 -16.95 -6.32
N ARG A 202 0.59 -17.14 -5.46
CA ARG A 202 0.75 -18.34 -4.65
C ARG A 202 -0.23 -18.33 -3.49
N LEU A 203 -0.86 -19.47 -3.22
CA LEU A 203 -1.79 -19.69 -2.13
C LEU A 203 -1.18 -20.54 -1.02
N HIS A 204 -1.73 -20.39 0.19
CA HIS A 204 -1.32 -21.09 1.40
C HIS A 204 -2.54 -21.75 2.04
N GLU A 205 -2.32 -22.87 2.74
CA GLU A 205 -3.37 -23.52 3.53
C GLU A 205 -3.78 -22.65 4.71
N VAL A 206 -5.05 -22.29 4.76
CA VAL A 206 -5.66 -21.55 5.87
C VAL A 206 -7.06 -22.10 6.07
N GLY A 207 -7.26 -22.83 7.16
CA GLY A 207 -8.58 -23.29 7.55
C GLY A 207 -8.79 -24.80 7.42
N PRO A 208 -10.07 -25.26 7.41
CA PRO A 208 -11.30 -24.47 7.20
C PRO A 208 -11.64 -23.50 8.34
N THR A 209 -11.02 -23.68 9.51
CA THR A 209 -11.07 -22.70 10.61
C THR A 209 -9.69 -22.47 11.20
N PHE A 210 -9.51 -21.31 11.81
CA PHE A 210 -8.29 -20.93 12.53
C PHE A 210 -8.65 -20.12 13.79
N PRO A 211 -7.82 -20.11 14.84
CA PRO A 211 -8.10 -19.34 16.05
C PRO A 211 -8.03 -17.84 15.74
N ALA A 212 -9.17 -17.17 15.90
CA ALA A 212 -9.25 -15.73 15.70
C ALA A 212 -10.38 -15.12 16.54
N GLY A 213 -10.25 -13.83 16.85
CA GLY A 213 -11.23 -13.08 17.61
C GLY A 213 -10.62 -11.88 18.29
N SER A 214 -11.33 -11.35 19.27
CA SER A 214 -10.97 -10.13 19.98
C SER A 214 -11.15 -10.30 21.48
N LEU A 215 -10.23 -9.66 22.22
CA LEU A 215 -10.33 -9.41 23.66
C LEU A 215 -10.60 -7.93 23.87
N VAL A 216 -11.66 -7.61 24.61
CA VAL A 216 -12.08 -6.22 24.88
C VAL A 216 -11.89 -5.91 26.35
N TYR A 217 -11.41 -4.71 26.62
CA TYR A 217 -11.15 -4.18 27.95
C TYR A 217 -11.74 -2.76 28.07
N PRO A 218 -12.12 -2.33 29.28
CA PRO A 218 -12.52 -0.94 29.55
C PRO A 218 -11.45 0.09 29.12
N ALA A 219 -11.86 1.30 28.74
CA ALA A 219 -10.95 2.33 28.22
C ALA A 219 -9.86 2.76 29.21
N ASP A 220 -10.14 2.81 30.51
CA ASP A 220 -9.18 3.16 31.56
C ASP A 220 -8.02 2.13 31.66
N ARG A 221 -8.18 0.95 31.07
CA ARG A 221 -7.13 -0.08 30.97
C ARG A 221 -6.23 0.06 29.74
N THR A 222 -6.46 1.02 28.86
CA THR A 222 -5.72 1.17 27.58
C THR A 222 -4.20 1.10 27.73
N ALA A 223 -3.63 1.81 28.71
CA ALA A 223 -2.19 1.80 28.96
C ALA A 223 -1.68 0.41 29.39
N ALA A 224 -2.42 -0.27 30.27
CA ALA A 224 -2.07 -1.62 30.75
C ALA A 224 -2.16 -2.64 29.60
N VAL A 225 -3.21 -2.57 28.78
CA VAL A 225 -3.41 -3.45 27.61
C VAL A 225 -2.32 -3.21 26.56
N ALA A 226 -1.89 -1.97 26.33
CA ALA A 226 -0.80 -1.67 25.40
C ALA A 226 0.55 -2.27 25.85
N ARG A 227 0.85 -2.19 27.16
CA ARG A 227 2.05 -2.85 27.74
C ARG A 227 1.95 -4.36 27.62
N TYR A 228 0.77 -4.89 27.89
CA TYR A 228 0.53 -6.32 27.78
C TYR A 228 0.71 -6.83 26.35
N TYR A 229 0.10 -6.15 25.39
CA TYR A 229 0.28 -6.41 23.96
C TYR A 229 1.77 -6.39 23.56
N ARG A 230 2.54 -5.40 24.02
CA ARG A 230 3.98 -5.31 23.75
C ARG A 230 4.75 -6.54 24.26
N GLU A 231 4.48 -6.96 25.50
CA GLU A 231 5.11 -8.13 26.10
C GLU A 231 4.76 -9.41 25.33
N PHE A 232 3.48 -9.58 24.98
CA PHE A 232 3.02 -10.73 24.20
C PHE A 232 3.70 -10.77 22.81
N VAL A 233 3.75 -9.63 22.11
CA VAL A 233 4.35 -9.53 20.77
C VAL A 233 5.83 -9.93 20.75
N ALA A 234 6.58 -9.64 21.81
CA ALA A 234 8.01 -9.96 21.89
C ALA A 234 8.29 -11.47 21.77
N GLU A 235 7.38 -12.30 22.28
CA GLU A 235 7.50 -13.76 22.29
C GLU A 235 6.51 -14.44 21.32
N ALA A 236 5.68 -13.66 20.63
CA ALA A 236 4.60 -14.19 19.81
C ALA A 236 5.16 -14.99 18.62
N PRO A 237 4.67 -16.22 18.37
CA PRO A 237 5.11 -17.01 17.23
C PRO A 237 4.76 -16.30 15.93
N ARG A 238 5.49 -16.64 14.86
CA ARG A 238 5.30 -16.09 13.51
C ARG A 238 3.85 -16.18 13.02
N ALA A 239 3.15 -17.28 13.36
CA ALA A 239 1.77 -17.51 12.98
C ALA A 239 0.76 -16.59 13.71
N ALA A 240 1.13 -16.00 14.85
CA ALA A 240 0.27 -15.09 15.59
C ALA A 240 0.39 -13.66 15.04
N ARG A 241 -0.75 -13.02 14.82
CA ARG A 241 -0.82 -11.59 14.51
C ARG A 241 -1.83 -10.88 15.43
N PRO A 242 -1.36 -10.35 16.57
CA PRO A 242 -2.16 -9.47 17.40
C PRO A 242 -2.21 -8.06 16.82
N LEU A 243 -3.29 -7.35 17.08
CA LEU A 243 -3.52 -5.96 16.76
C LEU A 243 -4.10 -5.30 18.01
N PHE A 244 -3.31 -4.48 18.68
CA PHE A 244 -3.81 -3.64 19.75
C PHE A 244 -4.52 -2.43 19.16
N GLY A 245 -5.58 -1.95 19.80
CA GLY A 245 -6.17 -0.68 19.44
C GLY A 245 -7.08 -0.08 20.49
N SER A 246 -7.58 1.11 20.17
CA SER A 246 -8.72 1.72 20.85
C SER A 246 -9.71 2.21 19.80
N MET A 247 -10.98 1.93 20.05
CA MET A 247 -12.10 2.31 19.20
C MET A 247 -13.38 2.41 20.02
N ILE A 248 -14.43 2.97 19.44
CA ILE A 248 -15.79 2.85 19.98
C ILE A 248 -16.41 1.56 19.44
N LEU A 249 -16.95 0.72 20.32
CA LEU A 249 -17.67 -0.47 19.87
C LEU A 249 -19.05 -0.09 19.33
N PRO A 250 -19.50 -0.69 18.21
CA PRO A 250 -20.84 -0.48 17.69
C PRO A 250 -21.92 -0.77 18.73
N VAL A 251 -23.07 -0.08 18.61
CA VAL A 251 -24.24 -0.34 19.44
C VAL A 251 -24.93 -1.61 18.96
N ALA A 252 -24.38 -2.79 19.30
CA ALA A 252 -24.88 -4.09 18.86
C ALA A 252 -25.07 -5.07 20.02
N SER A 253 -26.11 -5.89 19.94
CA SER A 253 -26.48 -6.89 20.96
C SER A 253 -25.38 -7.92 21.24
N ALA A 254 -24.47 -8.13 20.29
CA ALA A 254 -23.31 -9.01 20.41
C ALA A 254 -22.27 -8.54 21.44
N TYR A 255 -22.29 -7.25 21.83
CA TYR A 255 -21.37 -6.69 22.83
C TYR A 255 -22.04 -6.60 24.21
N PRO A 256 -21.27 -6.82 25.31
CA PRO A 256 -21.75 -6.60 26.67
C PRO A 256 -22.28 -5.18 26.85
N GLU A 257 -23.34 -5.03 27.66
CA GLU A 257 -23.98 -3.74 27.91
C GLU A 257 -23.00 -2.70 28.45
N SER A 258 -22.04 -3.12 29.28
CA SER A 258 -21.02 -2.26 29.89
C SER A 258 -20.06 -1.59 28.91
N VAL A 259 -19.97 -2.04 27.66
CA VAL A 259 -19.03 -1.51 26.65
C VAL A 259 -19.67 -1.18 25.30
N ARG A 260 -20.98 -1.37 25.15
CA ARG A 260 -21.69 -1.09 23.91
C ARG A 260 -21.80 0.41 23.67
N GLY A 261 -21.31 0.90 22.52
CA GLY A 261 -21.28 2.34 22.23
C GLY A 261 -20.19 3.09 23.00
N GLU A 262 -19.41 2.40 23.82
CA GLU A 262 -18.35 2.98 24.62
C GLU A 262 -16.99 2.82 23.93
N ARG A 263 -16.06 3.70 24.33
CA ARG A 263 -14.67 3.55 23.97
C ARG A 263 -14.06 2.38 24.74
N VAL A 264 -13.26 1.57 24.04
CA VAL A 264 -12.59 0.41 24.62
C VAL A 264 -11.11 0.37 24.25
N ALA A 265 -10.35 -0.44 25.00
CA ALA A 265 -9.12 -1.03 24.52
C ALA A 265 -9.42 -2.42 23.97
N ILE A 266 -8.78 -2.79 22.85
CA ILE A 266 -9.05 -4.05 22.18
C ILE A 266 -7.75 -4.70 21.70
N ILE A 267 -7.67 -6.02 21.80
CA ILE A 267 -6.68 -6.84 21.10
C ILE A 267 -7.46 -7.72 20.13
N ILE A 268 -7.33 -7.45 18.83
CA ILE A 268 -7.83 -8.31 17.75
C ILE A 268 -6.69 -9.23 17.36
N VAL A 269 -6.92 -10.54 17.28
CA VAL A 269 -5.84 -11.49 17.05
C VAL A 269 -6.29 -12.65 16.18
N CYS A 270 -5.35 -13.16 15.40
CA CYS A 270 -5.48 -14.46 14.76
C CYS A 270 -4.20 -15.28 14.85
N TYR A 271 -4.33 -16.59 14.65
CA TYR A 271 -3.23 -17.53 14.54
C TYR A 271 -3.32 -18.31 13.23
N ALA A 272 -2.44 -18.00 12.27
CA ALA A 272 -2.35 -18.63 10.95
C ALA A 272 -1.71 -20.02 11.03
N GLY A 273 -2.42 -20.98 11.62
CA GLY A 273 -1.99 -22.36 11.77
C GLY A 273 -3.03 -23.23 12.48
N PRO A 274 -2.67 -24.47 12.87
CA PRO A 274 -3.62 -25.43 13.42
C PRO A 274 -4.32 -24.93 14.69
N PRO A 275 -5.64 -25.13 14.87
CA PRO A 275 -6.39 -24.59 16.00
C PRO A 275 -5.85 -24.94 17.39
N ALA A 276 -5.38 -26.17 17.59
CA ALA A 276 -4.82 -26.61 18.87
C ALA A 276 -3.51 -25.89 19.23
N ALA A 277 -2.66 -25.63 18.24
CA ALA A 277 -1.42 -24.87 18.44
C ALA A 277 -1.73 -23.39 18.73
N GLY A 278 -2.68 -22.81 17.97
CA GLY A 278 -3.09 -21.43 18.20
C GLY A 278 -3.78 -21.21 19.54
N ARG A 279 -4.57 -22.17 20.05
CA ARG A 279 -5.10 -22.10 21.42
C ARG A 279 -3.96 -21.92 22.43
N ARG A 280 -2.93 -22.79 22.39
CA ARG A 280 -1.79 -22.69 23.31
C ARG A 280 -1.00 -21.39 23.14
N ALA A 281 -0.77 -20.97 21.90
CA ALA A 281 0.00 -19.76 21.61
C ALA A 281 -0.71 -18.47 22.01
N LEU A 282 -2.04 -18.45 21.98
CA LEU A 282 -2.84 -17.27 22.30
C LEU A 282 -3.38 -17.29 23.74
N GLU A 283 -3.27 -18.41 24.47
CA GLU A 283 -3.73 -18.53 25.86
C GLU A 283 -3.17 -17.44 26.79
N PRO A 284 -1.89 -17.01 26.67
CA PRO A 284 -1.40 -15.90 27.50
C PRO A 284 -2.24 -14.63 27.37
N LEU A 285 -2.85 -14.36 26.21
CA LEU A 285 -3.76 -13.21 25.99
C LEU A 285 -5.01 -13.26 26.87
N ARG A 286 -5.49 -14.46 27.22
CA ARG A 286 -6.64 -14.65 28.10
C ARG A 286 -6.27 -14.58 29.57
N GLU A 287 -5.15 -15.16 29.96
CA GLU A 287 -4.69 -15.23 31.35
C GLU A 287 -4.36 -13.84 31.92
N ARG A 288 -4.04 -12.88 31.05
CA ARG A 288 -3.60 -11.54 31.44
C ARG A 288 -4.65 -10.48 31.08
N GLY A 289 -5.07 -9.71 32.08
CA GLY A 289 -5.77 -8.44 31.89
C GLY A 289 -7.27 -8.43 32.15
N ASP A 290 -7.90 -9.59 32.38
CA ASP A 290 -9.33 -9.76 32.70
C ASP A 290 -10.26 -9.05 31.69
N PRO A 291 -10.36 -9.56 30.45
CA PRO A 291 -11.17 -8.93 29.41
C PRO A 291 -12.66 -9.02 29.76
N VAL A 292 -13.39 -7.93 29.56
CA VAL A 292 -14.86 -7.91 29.70
C VAL A 292 -15.56 -8.66 28.57
N MET A 293 -14.84 -8.97 27.49
CA MET A 293 -15.30 -9.86 26.43
C MET A 293 -14.12 -10.64 25.83
N ASP A 294 -14.27 -11.96 25.75
CA ASP A 294 -13.40 -12.84 24.97
C ASP A 294 -14.20 -13.51 23.87
N SER A 295 -13.85 -13.23 22.62
CA SER A 295 -14.45 -13.86 21.42
C SER A 295 -13.48 -14.76 20.67
N LEU A 296 -12.30 -15.02 21.22
CA LEU A 296 -11.28 -15.86 20.60
C LEU A 296 -11.78 -17.30 20.50
N ARG A 297 -11.95 -17.79 19.27
CA ARG A 297 -12.38 -19.16 18.99
C ARG A 297 -11.92 -19.59 17.60
N PRO A 298 -11.87 -20.89 17.30
CA PRO A 298 -11.78 -21.33 15.91
C PRO A 298 -12.97 -20.78 15.11
N ARG A 299 -12.69 -20.13 13.98
CA ARG A 299 -13.71 -19.60 13.06
C ARG A 299 -13.22 -19.66 11.61
N PRO A 300 -14.12 -19.65 10.60
CA PRO A 300 -13.74 -19.54 9.19
C PRO A 300 -12.94 -18.27 8.91
N TYR A 301 -11.96 -18.35 8.00
CA TYR A 301 -11.13 -17.18 7.63
C TYR A 301 -11.96 -16.07 6.98
N VAL A 302 -12.88 -16.41 6.08
CA VAL A 302 -13.77 -15.41 5.45
C VAL A 302 -14.63 -14.68 6.47
N GLU A 303 -15.17 -15.38 7.47
CA GLU A 303 -15.97 -14.76 8.54
C GLU A 303 -15.13 -13.75 9.33
N PHE A 304 -13.89 -14.10 9.67
CA PHE A 304 -13.00 -13.19 10.38
C PHE A 304 -12.56 -11.99 9.53
N GLN A 305 -12.20 -12.21 8.26
CA GLN A 305 -11.86 -11.14 7.31
C GLN A 305 -13.00 -10.13 7.15
N ARG A 306 -14.25 -10.60 7.12
CA ARG A 306 -15.44 -9.75 6.94
C ARG A 306 -15.96 -9.11 8.23
N ALA A 307 -15.43 -9.47 9.39
CA ALA A 307 -15.88 -8.92 10.67
C ALA A 307 -15.61 -7.40 10.81
N GLY A 308 -14.70 -6.85 10.01
CA GLY A 308 -14.40 -5.42 9.94
C GLY A 308 -15.13 -4.67 8.81
N ASP A 309 -16.04 -5.32 8.09
CA ASP A 309 -16.78 -4.67 7.02
C ASP A 309 -17.63 -3.53 7.59
N SER A 310 -17.46 -2.32 7.05
CA SER A 310 -18.17 -1.13 7.50
C SER A 310 -19.07 -0.65 6.39
N GLU A 311 -20.38 -0.71 6.64
CA GLU A 311 -21.37 -0.14 5.73
C GLU A 311 -21.34 1.40 5.74
N GLY A 312 -21.61 1.99 4.59
CA GLY A 312 -21.81 3.43 4.44
C GLY A 312 -20.54 4.23 4.11
N ALA A 313 -20.69 5.19 3.21
CA ALA A 313 -19.60 6.09 2.81
C ALA A 313 -19.34 7.12 3.91
N ARG A 314 -18.23 6.97 4.65
CA ARG A 314 -17.77 7.95 5.65
C ARG A 314 -16.58 8.75 5.14
N ARG A 315 -16.43 9.96 5.66
CA ARG A 315 -15.26 10.80 5.40
C ARG A 315 -14.12 10.30 6.28
N THR A 316 -12.95 10.01 5.68
CA THR A 316 -11.83 9.42 6.43
C THR A 316 -10.55 10.26 6.33
N ALA A 317 -9.84 10.38 7.45
CA ALA A 317 -8.47 10.86 7.53
C ALA A 317 -7.60 9.81 8.21
N LEU A 318 -6.44 9.53 7.65
CA LEU A 318 -5.53 8.50 8.13
C LEU A 318 -4.11 9.05 8.23
N ARG A 319 -3.43 8.65 9.29
CA ARG A 319 -2.00 8.82 9.49
C ARG A 319 -1.42 7.50 9.96
N SER A 320 -0.23 7.18 9.49
CA SER A 320 0.47 5.99 9.96
C SER A 320 1.96 6.26 10.11
N GLN A 321 2.59 5.45 10.95
CA GLN A 321 4.03 5.45 11.15
C GLN A 321 4.52 4.06 11.53
N TYR A 322 5.76 3.75 11.15
CA TYR A 322 6.50 2.64 11.73
C TYR A 322 7.28 3.12 12.94
N MET A 323 7.30 2.30 13.99
CA MET A 323 8.02 2.53 15.23
C MET A 323 8.88 1.30 15.49
N GLU A 324 10.19 1.46 15.67
CA GLU A 324 11.07 0.33 15.97
C GLU A 324 10.62 -0.40 17.25
N ARG A 325 10.17 0.36 18.25
CA ARG A 325 9.73 -0.17 19.55
C ARG A 325 8.46 0.55 20.03
N LEU A 326 7.58 -0.17 20.71
CA LEU A 326 6.46 0.39 21.46
C LEU A 326 6.89 0.73 22.89
N GLY A 327 7.68 1.79 23.06
CA GLY A 327 8.16 2.24 24.38
C GLY A 327 7.06 2.88 25.26
N GLU A 328 7.37 3.15 26.53
CA GLU A 328 6.43 3.83 27.44
C GLU A 328 5.99 5.21 26.92
N ASP A 329 6.90 5.99 26.35
CA ASP A 329 6.56 7.31 25.77
C ASP A 329 5.56 7.19 24.61
N ALA A 330 5.71 6.15 23.77
CA ALA A 330 4.80 5.89 22.67
C ALA A 330 3.42 5.46 23.19
N ILE A 331 3.38 4.60 24.22
CA ILE A 331 2.14 4.18 24.88
C ILE A 331 1.44 5.40 25.50
N GLY A 332 2.16 6.23 26.26
CA GLY A 332 1.61 7.44 26.87
C GLY A 332 1.04 8.41 25.83
N THR A 333 1.73 8.58 24.69
CA THR A 333 1.27 9.41 23.57
C THR A 333 -0.02 8.85 22.95
N ILE A 334 -0.09 7.53 22.76
CA ILE A 334 -1.29 6.87 22.22
C ILE A 334 -2.48 7.07 23.17
N VAL A 335 -2.28 6.83 24.47
CA VAL A 335 -3.34 6.97 25.49
C VAL A 335 -3.86 8.41 25.53
N ALA A 336 -2.97 9.41 25.62
CA ALA A 336 -3.36 10.80 25.62
C ALA A 336 -4.10 11.21 24.32
N GLY A 337 -3.67 10.70 23.17
CA GLY A 337 -4.32 10.96 21.89
C GLY A 337 -5.71 10.33 21.77
N VAL A 338 -5.92 9.17 22.40
CA VAL A 338 -7.21 8.49 22.48
C VAL A 338 -8.19 9.24 23.39
N GLU A 339 -7.70 9.78 24.51
CA GLU A 339 -8.49 10.58 25.46
C GLU A 339 -8.93 11.94 24.86
N ASP A 340 -8.06 12.60 24.08
CA ASP A 340 -8.36 13.88 23.41
C ASP A 340 -9.07 13.71 22.05
N ALA A 341 -9.43 12.47 21.67
CA ALA A 341 -9.96 12.18 20.34
C ALA A 341 -11.29 12.94 20.08
N PRO A 342 -11.39 13.76 19.02
CA PRO A 342 -12.51 14.68 18.83
C PRO A 342 -13.76 14.05 18.20
N SER A 343 -13.67 12.80 17.72
CA SER A 343 -14.77 12.10 17.04
C SER A 343 -14.98 10.70 17.59
N ASP A 344 -16.23 10.28 17.58
CA ASP A 344 -16.68 8.91 17.87
C ASP A 344 -16.06 7.86 16.92
N GLY A 345 -15.81 8.23 15.66
CA GLY A 345 -15.14 7.39 14.67
C GLY A 345 -13.61 7.39 14.72
N ALA A 346 -12.98 7.89 15.79
CA ALA A 346 -11.53 7.90 15.93
C ALA A 346 -11.00 6.56 16.47
N THR A 347 -10.08 5.94 15.73
CA THR A 347 -9.41 4.69 16.10
C THR A 347 -7.89 4.84 16.07
N VAL A 348 -7.24 4.07 16.93
CA VAL A 348 -5.80 3.82 16.86
C VAL A 348 -5.57 2.32 16.84
N PHE A 349 -4.70 1.87 15.95
CA PHE A 349 -4.34 0.46 15.80
C PHE A 349 -2.83 0.31 15.72
N VAL A 350 -2.28 -0.59 16.52
CA VAL A 350 -0.87 -0.97 16.53
C VAL A 350 -0.75 -2.45 16.20
N SER A 351 -0.06 -2.76 15.10
CA SER A 351 0.24 -4.14 14.69
C SER A 351 1.75 -4.38 14.70
N PRO A 352 2.19 -5.60 15.05
CA PRO A 352 3.60 -5.93 14.98
C PRO A 352 3.96 -6.26 13.54
N ARG A 353 5.16 -5.90 13.17
CA ARG A 353 5.83 -6.34 11.95
C ARG A 353 6.90 -7.34 12.29
N GLY A 354 7.39 -8.03 11.27
CA GLY A 354 8.37 -9.10 11.40
C GLY A 354 7.84 -10.41 10.85
N GLY A 355 8.56 -11.49 11.14
CA GLY A 355 8.30 -12.77 10.52
C GLY A 355 8.50 -12.67 9.00
N ALA A 356 7.55 -13.20 8.24
CA ALA A 356 7.67 -13.32 6.80
C ALA A 356 7.75 -11.98 6.06
N GLU A 357 7.22 -10.92 6.67
CA GLU A 357 7.23 -9.58 6.09
C GLU A 357 8.65 -9.03 5.91
N THR A 358 9.60 -9.52 6.72
CA THR A 358 10.97 -9.00 6.87
C THR A 358 12.03 -10.01 6.45
N ASP A 359 11.66 -11.25 6.10
CA ASP A 359 12.59 -12.24 5.55
C ASP A 359 13.26 -11.77 4.23
N PRO A 360 12.54 -11.14 3.27
CA PRO A 360 13.17 -10.66 2.04
C PRO A 360 14.14 -9.51 2.28
N THR A 361 15.22 -9.46 1.49
CA THR A 361 16.12 -8.30 1.50
C THR A 361 15.38 -7.02 1.08
N THR A 362 15.86 -5.87 1.54
CA THR A 362 15.25 -4.56 1.24
C THR A 362 15.20 -4.22 -0.25
N ASP A 363 15.99 -4.90 -1.09
CA ASP A 363 16.03 -4.75 -2.53
C ASP A 363 15.35 -5.91 -3.30
N ALA A 364 14.79 -6.92 -2.61
CA ALA A 364 14.11 -8.04 -3.24
C ALA A 364 12.85 -7.62 -4.01
N THR A 365 12.16 -6.59 -3.51
CA THR A 365 11.00 -5.96 -4.14
C THR A 365 11.09 -4.43 -4.02
N ALA A 366 10.19 -3.70 -4.68
CA ALA A 366 10.12 -2.25 -4.54
C ALA A 366 9.59 -1.77 -3.17
N TYR A 367 9.06 -2.69 -2.35
CA TYR A 367 8.58 -2.39 -1.01
C TYR A 367 9.76 -2.23 -0.01
N PRO A 368 9.96 -1.03 0.57
CA PRO A 368 11.22 -0.72 1.26
C PRO A 368 11.25 -1.11 2.74
N HIS A 369 10.09 -1.32 3.37
CA HIS A 369 9.99 -1.43 4.82
C HIS A 369 10.15 -2.88 5.30
N ARG A 370 11.37 -3.43 5.28
CA ARG A 370 11.67 -4.84 5.63
C ARG A 370 12.34 -5.03 7.00
N SER A 371 12.14 -4.10 7.92
CA SER A 371 12.67 -4.20 9.29
C SER A 371 11.57 -4.52 10.29
N ASP A 372 11.92 -5.24 11.36
CA ASP A 372 11.05 -5.44 12.51
C ASP A 372 10.66 -4.08 13.10
N ALA A 373 9.37 -3.92 13.37
CA ALA A 373 8.78 -2.67 13.82
C ALA A 373 7.36 -2.91 14.34
N HIS A 374 6.72 -1.83 14.79
CA HIS A 374 5.30 -1.72 15.02
C HIS A 374 4.73 -0.73 14.02
N HIS A 375 3.61 -1.07 13.38
CA HIS A 375 2.86 -0.16 12.53
C HIS A 375 1.73 0.45 13.36
N CYS A 376 1.82 1.76 13.62
CA CYS A 376 0.76 2.53 14.26
C CYS A 376 -0.06 3.24 13.19
N LEU A 377 -1.37 3.06 13.25
CA LEU A 377 -2.36 3.65 12.39
C LEU A 377 -3.32 4.46 13.25
N VAL A 378 -3.50 5.73 12.91
CA VAL A 378 -4.54 6.59 13.48
C VAL A 378 -5.51 6.93 12.37
N GLU A 379 -6.77 6.61 12.60
CA GLU A 379 -7.86 6.87 11.67
C GLU A 379 -8.94 7.70 12.35
N ALA A 380 -9.47 8.68 11.63
CA ALA A 380 -10.66 9.42 12.02
C ALA A 380 -11.71 9.28 10.92
N ARG A 381 -12.92 8.86 11.30
CA ARG A 381 -14.09 8.77 10.42
C ARG A 381 -15.20 9.70 10.91
N TRP A 382 -15.93 10.34 9.99
CA TRP A 382 -17.07 11.20 10.30
C TRP A 382 -18.06 11.27 9.12
N ASP A 383 -19.33 11.63 9.37
CA ASP A 383 -20.37 11.66 8.33
C ASP A 383 -20.46 13.03 7.63
N ASP A 384 -20.51 14.14 8.37
CA ASP A 384 -20.50 15.51 7.82
C ASP A 384 -19.86 16.52 8.80
N PRO A 385 -19.44 17.73 8.36
CA PRO A 385 -18.41 18.51 9.07
C PRO A 385 -18.87 18.87 10.48
N PRO A 386 -18.00 18.76 11.51
CA PRO A 386 -18.38 19.16 12.85
C PRO A 386 -18.83 20.63 12.82
N ALA A 387 -20.03 20.88 13.35
CA ALA A 387 -20.61 22.21 13.49
C ALA A 387 -19.53 23.15 14.06
N ARG A 388 -19.09 24.13 13.24
CA ARG A 388 -18.16 25.23 13.54
C ARG A 388 -17.49 25.17 14.93
N ARG A 389 -16.70 24.14 15.19
CA ARG A 389 -15.56 24.24 16.09
C ARG A 389 -14.38 24.20 15.15
N ARG A 390 -13.66 25.33 15.07
CA ARG A 390 -12.31 25.30 14.49
C ARG A 390 -11.64 24.10 15.15
N PRO A 391 -11.19 23.08 14.40
CA PRO A 391 -10.30 22.09 15.00
C PRO A 391 -9.21 22.92 15.66
N ARG A 392 -9.04 22.77 16.99
CA ARG A 392 -7.77 23.17 17.60
C ARG A 392 -6.73 22.55 16.69
N ARG A 393 -5.80 23.37 16.19
CA ARG A 393 -4.71 22.87 15.36
C ARG A 393 -4.22 21.62 16.08
N VAL A 394 -4.46 20.45 15.50
CA VAL A 394 -3.70 19.27 15.85
C VAL A 394 -2.29 19.74 15.54
N GLY A 395 -1.55 20.05 16.60
CA GLY A 395 -0.15 20.38 16.46
C GLY A 395 0.50 19.26 15.63
N PRO A 396 1.58 19.53 14.89
CA PRO A 396 2.35 18.43 14.36
C PRO A 396 2.57 17.44 15.53
N VAL A 397 2.07 16.21 15.37
CA VAL A 397 2.61 15.10 16.15
C VAL A 397 4.09 15.18 15.84
N ALA A 398 4.87 15.63 16.81
CA ALA A 398 6.30 15.74 16.63
C ALA A 398 6.77 14.36 16.19
N PRO A 399 7.49 14.23 15.07
CA PRO A 399 8.10 12.96 14.73
C PRO A 399 8.97 12.57 15.93
N VAL A 400 8.57 11.54 16.66
CA VAL A 400 9.48 10.87 17.59
C VAL A 400 10.58 10.32 16.70
N GLY A 401 11.78 10.87 16.88
CA GLY A 401 12.80 10.93 15.85
C GLY A 401 13.14 9.58 15.22
N THR A 402 13.05 9.53 13.89
CA THR A 402 13.92 8.71 13.06
C THR A 402 14.57 9.64 12.05
N ALA A 403 15.88 9.47 11.86
CA ALA A 403 16.70 10.35 11.03
C ALA A 403 16.10 10.52 9.63
N ALA A 404 15.86 11.78 9.24
CA ALA A 404 15.42 12.12 7.90
C ALA A 404 16.40 11.58 6.86
N VAL A 405 16.00 10.56 6.10
CA VAL A 405 16.72 10.14 4.89
C VAL A 405 16.55 11.26 3.85
N ARG A 406 17.55 12.13 3.74
CA ARG A 406 17.62 13.18 2.73
C ARG A 406 17.78 12.55 1.34
N TYR A 407 16.72 12.59 0.55
CA TYR A 407 16.79 12.31 -0.89
C TYR A 407 17.59 13.44 -1.58
N ARG A 408 18.88 13.22 -1.84
CA ARG A 408 19.68 14.13 -2.68
C ARG A 408 19.30 13.88 -4.14
N ARG A 409 18.60 14.84 -4.73
CA ARG A 409 18.29 14.92 -6.16
C ARG A 409 19.60 14.95 -6.97
N ARG A 410 19.90 13.89 -7.73
CA ARG A 410 20.74 13.93 -8.93
C ARG A 410 19.99 13.22 -10.06
N GLY A 411 20.21 13.72 -11.29
CA GLY A 411 19.37 13.56 -12.47
C GLY A 411 18.92 12.13 -12.82
N ALA A 412 17.82 12.09 -13.57
CA ALA A 412 17.13 10.90 -14.02
C ALA A 412 18.03 9.95 -14.83
N GLU A 413 18.38 8.82 -14.20
CA GLU A 413 18.66 7.54 -14.84
C GLU A 413 18.03 6.46 -13.97
N LEU A 414 17.44 5.43 -14.59
CA LEU A 414 16.90 4.25 -13.90
C LEU A 414 17.96 3.66 -12.93
N PRO A 415 17.59 3.21 -11.71
CA PRO A 415 18.56 2.67 -10.78
C PRO A 415 19.12 1.36 -11.34
N ARG A 416 20.35 1.38 -11.87
CA ARG A 416 21.12 0.16 -12.10
C ARG A 416 21.45 -0.47 -10.76
N ARG A 417 21.28 -1.79 -10.65
CA ARG A 417 21.77 -2.62 -9.51
C ARG A 417 23.17 -2.16 -9.11
N ARG A 418 23.29 -1.46 -7.98
CA ARG A 418 24.59 -1.17 -7.37
C ARG A 418 25.01 -2.44 -6.64
N ARG A 419 26.03 -3.13 -7.18
CA ARG A 419 26.81 -4.08 -6.38
C ARG A 419 27.37 -3.31 -5.19
N ALA A 420 27.02 -3.75 -3.98
CA ALA A 420 27.60 -3.24 -2.75
C ALA A 420 29.13 -3.43 -2.82
N ALA A 421 29.86 -2.34 -2.64
CA ALA A 421 31.30 -2.34 -2.49
C ALA A 421 31.63 -1.87 -1.08
N GLY A 422 32.30 -2.74 -0.31
CA GLY A 422 33.24 -2.33 0.73
C GLY A 422 32.82 -2.60 2.17
N THR A 423 33.07 -3.82 2.65
CA THR A 423 33.62 -4.05 4.00
C THR A 423 35.12 -4.27 3.84
N PRO A 424 36.02 -3.70 4.67
CA PRO A 424 37.45 -3.86 4.48
C PRO A 424 38.02 -5.08 5.21
N GLN A 425 39.05 -5.65 4.56
CA GLN A 425 40.11 -6.55 5.05
C GLN A 425 39.85 -8.07 5.10
N GLY A 426 40.73 -8.80 4.39
CA GLY A 426 40.94 -10.25 4.47
C GLY A 426 41.32 -10.82 3.10
N GLY A 427 42.58 -11.25 2.92
CA GLY A 427 43.17 -11.50 1.60
C GLY A 427 42.71 -12.78 0.89
N LEU A 428 42.85 -12.83 -0.43
CA LEU A 428 43.91 -13.59 -1.11
C LEU A 428 43.83 -13.37 -2.63
N ARG A 429 45.00 -13.21 -3.26
CA ARG A 429 45.19 -13.06 -4.70
C ARG A 429 44.99 -14.39 -5.41
N ARG A 430 44.36 -14.39 -6.59
CA ARG A 430 44.79 -15.24 -7.72
C ARG A 430 44.57 -14.54 -9.06
N GLN A 431 45.69 -14.29 -9.73
CA GLN A 431 45.81 -13.88 -11.13
C GLN A 431 45.50 -15.07 -12.03
N LEU A 432 44.85 -14.86 -13.17
CA LEU A 432 45.21 -15.58 -14.42
C LEU A 432 45.04 -14.66 -15.64
N ARG A 433 46.11 -14.63 -16.43
CA ARG A 433 46.32 -13.89 -17.68
C ARG A 433 45.77 -14.68 -18.88
N ALA A 434 45.31 -13.99 -19.91
CA ALA A 434 45.29 -14.48 -21.31
C ALA A 434 46.71 -14.30 -21.92
N PRO A 435 47.18 -15.02 -22.99
CA PRO A 435 46.65 -14.96 -24.39
C PRO A 435 47.01 -16.25 -25.22
N PRO A 436 47.27 -16.30 -26.57
CA PRO A 436 46.98 -15.45 -27.75
C PRO A 436 46.41 -16.21 -29.01
N ARG A 437 46.32 -15.50 -30.16
CA ARG A 437 45.81 -15.90 -31.51
C ARG A 437 46.92 -16.31 -32.52
N GLY A 438 46.55 -17.00 -33.62
CA GLY A 438 47.22 -17.06 -34.96
C GLY A 438 46.26 -17.67 -36.02
N GLN A 439 45.89 -17.02 -37.15
CA GLN A 439 46.48 -16.99 -38.54
C GLN A 439 46.52 -18.37 -39.26
N THR A 440 46.21 -18.61 -40.54
CA THR A 440 45.88 -17.93 -41.84
C THR A 440 45.27 -19.02 -42.77
N ASP A 441 44.51 -18.79 -43.85
CA ASP A 441 45.03 -18.59 -45.23
C ASP A 441 43.90 -18.30 -46.27
N LEU A 442 44.29 -17.79 -47.46
CA LEU A 442 43.51 -17.10 -48.50
C LEU A 442 43.35 -17.90 -49.83
N GLY A 443 42.31 -17.59 -50.62
CA GLY A 443 42.20 -17.92 -52.07
C GLY A 443 40.92 -17.37 -52.74
N PRO A 444 40.90 -17.03 -54.06
CA PRO A 444 40.36 -15.72 -54.50
C PRO A 444 39.20 -15.74 -55.52
N GLY A 445 38.47 -14.60 -55.64
CA GLY A 445 38.00 -14.07 -56.94
C GLY A 445 36.49 -13.86 -57.15
N ARG A 446 35.96 -12.66 -56.84
CA ARG A 446 35.52 -11.64 -57.83
C ARG A 446 34.89 -10.41 -57.13
N ARG A 447 35.24 -9.26 -57.71
CA ARG A 447 35.02 -7.83 -57.40
C ARG A 447 33.59 -7.39 -57.80
N LEU A 448 32.91 -6.31 -57.37
CA LEU A 448 33.19 -5.00 -56.72
C LEU A 448 31.83 -4.48 -56.13
N ARG A 449 31.74 -3.80 -54.98
CA ARG A 449 31.89 -2.33 -54.83
C ARG A 449 32.16 -1.94 -53.34
N ARG A 450 32.99 -0.91 -53.14
CA ARG A 450 33.34 -0.18 -51.88
C ARG A 450 33.51 1.32 -52.23
N PRO A 451 33.61 2.29 -51.28
CA PRO A 451 33.86 2.14 -49.84
C PRO A 451 32.94 2.91 -48.88
N ARG A 452 33.06 2.48 -47.61
CA ARG A 452 32.54 3.05 -46.37
C ARG A 452 33.40 4.23 -45.88
N SER A 453 32.79 5.16 -45.14
CA SER A 453 33.38 5.71 -43.92
C SER A 453 32.64 5.14 -42.69
N ARG A 454 33.38 4.92 -41.59
CA ARG A 454 32.97 4.19 -40.38
C ARG A 454 32.25 5.13 -39.39
N ARG A 455 31.22 4.65 -38.70
CA ARG A 455 31.17 4.62 -37.21
C ARG A 455 29.91 3.94 -36.62
N ALA A 456 30.20 2.92 -35.81
CA ALA A 456 29.49 2.41 -34.62
C ALA A 456 27.97 2.18 -34.67
N LEU A 457 27.60 0.89 -34.65
CA LEU A 457 26.30 0.42 -34.16
C LEU A 457 26.03 0.98 -32.76
N ARG A 458 24.97 1.78 -32.62
CA ARG A 458 24.32 2.04 -31.34
C ARG A 458 23.31 0.93 -31.09
N ARG A 459 23.44 0.23 -29.95
CA ARG A 459 22.34 -0.55 -29.36
C ARG A 459 21.19 0.43 -29.06
N PRO A 460 19.93 0.09 -29.36
CA PRO A 460 18.81 0.88 -28.89
C PRO A 460 18.70 0.72 -27.37
N THR A 461 18.86 1.82 -26.64
CA THR A 461 18.44 1.92 -25.24
C THR A 461 16.92 2.08 -25.23
N SER A 462 16.20 0.98 -25.03
CA SER A 462 14.76 0.98 -24.79
C SER A 462 14.46 1.53 -23.39
N GLY A 463 14.24 2.84 -23.28
CA GLY A 463 13.58 3.42 -22.11
C GLY A 463 12.07 3.34 -22.33
N LEU A 464 11.37 2.58 -21.47
CA LEU A 464 9.90 2.61 -21.44
C LEU A 464 9.43 4.01 -21.00
N PRO A 465 8.46 4.63 -21.69
CA PRO A 465 7.87 5.89 -21.24
C PRO A 465 7.20 5.71 -19.87
N SER A 466 7.45 6.66 -18.96
CA SER A 466 6.96 6.62 -17.57
C SER A 466 5.52 7.14 -17.45
N PHE A 467 4.67 6.39 -16.74
CA PHE A 467 3.26 6.73 -16.42
C PHE A 467 3.11 8.04 -15.61
N THR A 468 4.19 8.57 -15.02
CA THR A 468 4.19 9.84 -14.28
C THR A 468 3.82 11.05 -15.16
N ALA A 469 3.87 10.93 -16.49
CA ALA A 469 3.38 11.97 -17.40
C ALA A 469 1.83 11.99 -17.51
N LEU A 470 1.17 10.84 -17.34
CA LEU A 470 -0.29 10.68 -17.45
C LEU A 470 -1.02 10.95 -16.12
N TYR A 471 -0.35 10.71 -14.98
CA TYR A 471 -0.81 11.18 -13.69
C TYR A 471 -0.50 12.68 -13.56
N GLY A 472 -1.50 13.54 -13.71
CA GLY A 472 -1.37 15.00 -13.70
C GLY A 472 -0.37 15.53 -12.65
N ARG A 473 0.68 16.22 -13.12
CA ARG A 473 1.81 16.70 -12.32
C ARG A 473 1.46 17.71 -11.21
N GLU A 474 0.28 18.30 -11.22
CA GLU A 474 -0.06 19.43 -10.33
C GLU A 474 -0.62 19.02 -8.95
N ALA A 475 -1.29 17.88 -8.83
CA ALA A 475 -1.98 17.50 -7.57
C ALA A 475 -1.02 16.97 -6.48
N VAL A 476 0.02 16.23 -6.89
CA VAL A 476 1.02 15.66 -5.96
C VAL A 476 1.95 16.76 -5.41
N HIS A 477 2.24 17.79 -6.22
CA HIS A 477 3.26 18.79 -5.88
C HIS A 477 2.76 19.97 -5.03
N ARG A 478 1.47 20.36 -5.16
CA ARG A 478 0.88 21.48 -4.38
C ARG A 478 0.53 21.10 -2.93
N THR A 479 0.11 19.86 -2.69
CA THR A 479 -0.23 19.35 -1.35
C THR A 479 1.02 19.24 -0.45
N VAL A 480 2.17 18.88 -1.02
CA VAL A 480 3.45 18.80 -0.30
C VAL A 480 4.05 20.19 -0.03
N ARG A 481 3.93 21.15 -0.95
CA ARG A 481 4.52 22.50 -0.78
C ARG A 481 3.79 23.37 0.24
N ARG A 482 2.47 23.25 0.40
CA ARG A 482 1.72 24.02 1.42
C ARG A 482 1.91 23.51 2.84
N ALA A 483 2.43 22.30 3.03
CA ALA A 483 2.74 21.73 4.35
C ALA A 483 4.16 22.06 4.88
N ILE A 484 5.05 22.64 4.04
CA ILE A 484 6.50 22.76 4.35
C ILE A 484 6.96 24.22 4.61
N ARG A 485 6.14 25.25 4.36
CA ARG A 485 6.46 26.65 4.75
C ARG A 485 5.67 26.98 6.03
N PRO A 486 6.22 26.68 7.21
CA PRO A 486 7.14 27.64 7.81
C PRO A 486 8.26 26.98 8.65
N VAL A 487 9.32 26.46 8.04
CA VAL A 487 10.62 26.31 8.72
C VAL A 487 11.75 26.51 7.70
N CYS A 488 11.91 27.74 7.19
CA CYS A 488 13.18 28.19 6.59
C CYS A 488 13.13 29.70 6.28
N GLY A 489 13.90 30.46 7.05
CA GLY A 489 14.17 31.89 6.89
C GLY A 489 14.15 32.56 8.26
N ARG A 490 15.20 33.21 8.77
CA ARG A 490 16.48 33.66 8.22
C ARG A 490 17.52 33.56 9.36
N ARG A 491 18.74 33.16 9.04
CA ARG A 491 19.89 33.53 9.90
C ARG A 491 20.07 35.04 9.75
N SER A 492 19.87 35.78 10.84
CA SER A 492 20.37 37.14 10.98
C SER A 492 21.84 37.07 11.36
N VAL A 493 22.69 37.75 10.58
CA VAL A 493 24.07 38.09 10.95
C VAL A 493 24.11 39.60 11.16
N GLN A 494 24.70 39.99 12.29
CA GLN A 494 25.23 41.30 12.69
C GLN A 494 24.25 42.48 12.92
N SER A 495 24.21 42.96 14.18
CA SER A 495 25.03 44.11 14.59
C SER A 495 25.05 44.25 16.12
N VAL A 496 26.24 44.58 16.62
CA VAL A 496 26.51 44.98 18.01
C VAL A 496 26.24 46.48 18.11
N SER A 497 25.39 46.93 19.05
CA SER A 497 25.58 48.21 19.74
C SER A 497 24.73 48.33 21.02
N ARG A 498 25.46 48.47 22.13
CA ARG A 498 25.21 49.18 23.41
C ARG A 498 23.78 49.59 23.79
N SER A 499 23.35 49.19 24.99
CA SER A 499 23.23 50.08 26.17
C SER A 499 22.81 49.29 27.41
N ALA A 500 23.43 49.63 28.55
CA ALA A 500 23.22 49.03 29.88
C ALA A 500 21.83 49.36 30.46
N PRO A 501 21.47 48.76 31.61
CA PRO A 501 21.57 49.58 32.81
C PRO A 501 22.18 48.89 34.03
N SER A 502 22.71 49.78 34.85
CA SER A 502 23.37 49.69 36.13
C SER A 502 22.63 48.89 37.21
N THR A 503 23.43 48.18 37.99
CA THR A 503 23.25 47.84 39.40
C THR A 503 22.67 49.00 40.23
N HIS A 504 21.72 48.70 41.12
CA HIS A 504 21.69 49.20 42.52
C HIS A 504 20.67 48.40 43.34
N SER A 505 21.19 47.63 44.31
CA SER A 505 20.53 47.42 45.62
C SER A 505 20.65 48.73 46.41
N PRO A 506 19.80 49.07 47.41
CA PRO A 506 19.66 48.25 48.63
C PRO A 506 18.29 48.32 49.37
N ARG A 507 17.92 47.23 50.04
CA ARG A 507 17.68 47.10 51.49
C ARG A 507 17.13 45.71 51.83
#